data_AF-A0ABD5ZPL0-F1
#
_entry.id   AF-A0ABD5ZPL0-F1
#
_cell.length_a   1.000
_cell.length_b   1.000
_cell.length_c   1.000
_cell.angle_alpha   90.00
_cell.angle_beta   90.00
_cell.angle_gamma   90.00
#
_symmetry.space_group_name_H-M   'P 1'
#
loop_
_entity.id
_entity.type
_entity.pdbx_description
1 polymer ?
#
loop_
_entity_poly.entity_id
_entity_poly.type
_entity_poly.pdbx_seq_one_letter_code
_entity_poly.pdbx_strand_id
1 'polypeptide(L)'
;MFNSIAPVLQSSGPAITSTGMAALAVGLAALGSGYAERGIGAAAVGAMAEDESLFGRGLILTVLPETLVILALVVVFLTLG
;
A
#
# COMPACT_ATOMS: atom_id res chain seq x y z
N MET A 1 19.27 -29.08 -34.96
CA MET A 1 17.82 -28.81 -34.99
C MET A 1 17.17 -28.84 -33.61
N PHE A 2 17.51 -29.76 -32.70
CA PHE A 2 17.01 -29.73 -31.31
C PHE A 2 17.61 -28.60 -30.44
N ASN A 3 18.82 -28.12 -30.74
CA ASN A 3 19.45 -27.02 -29.98
C ASN A 3 18.86 -25.63 -30.28
N SER A 4 18.04 -25.50 -31.33
CA SER A 4 17.42 -24.24 -31.78
C SER A 4 16.01 -24.01 -31.22
N ILE A 5 15.39 -25.02 -30.59
CA ILE A 5 14.11 -24.90 -29.88
C ILE A 5 14.27 -24.64 -28.38
N ALA A 6 15.45 -24.91 -27.81
CA ALA A 6 15.79 -24.57 -26.43
C ALA A 6 15.60 -23.07 -26.08
N PRO A 7 16.04 -22.10 -26.89
CA PRO A 7 15.81 -20.68 -26.58
C PRO A 7 14.33 -20.26 -26.72
N VAL A 8 13.52 -20.98 -27.49
CA VAL A 8 12.08 -20.72 -27.65
C VAL A 8 11.28 -21.23 -26.44
N LEU A 9 11.75 -22.27 -25.75
CA LEU A 9 11.17 -22.72 -24.48
C LEU A 9 11.55 -21.83 -23.28
N GLN A 10 12.66 -21.08 -23.37
CA GLN A 10 13.16 -20.21 -22.30
C GLN A 10 12.66 -18.75 -22.40
N SER A 11 11.92 -18.38 -23.45
CA SER A 11 11.45 -17.00 -23.65
C SER A 11 10.24 -16.62 -22.78
N SER A 12 9.86 -17.44 -21.79
CA SER A 12 8.83 -17.10 -20.81
C SER A 12 9.40 -16.15 -19.75
N GLY A 13 9.54 -14.87 -20.10
CA GLY A 13 9.80 -13.82 -19.13
C GLY A 13 8.68 -13.73 -18.07
N PRO A 14 8.96 -13.18 -16.87
CA PRO A 14 7.94 -13.01 -15.84
C PRO A 14 6.75 -12.20 -16.36
N ALA A 15 5.53 -12.73 -16.20
CA ALA A 15 4.30 -12.04 -16.62
C ALA A 15 4.09 -10.70 -15.91
N ILE A 16 4.58 -10.58 -14.66
CA ILE A 16 4.58 -9.34 -13.88
C ILE A 16 6.03 -9.02 -13.53
N THR A 17 6.47 -7.80 -13.82
CA THR A 17 7.79 -7.32 -13.43
C THR A 17 7.84 -7.05 -11.92
N SER A 18 9.05 -7.00 -11.35
CA SER A 18 9.25 -6.63 -9.93
C SER A 18 8.59 -5.29 -9.60
N THR A 19 8.73 -4.30 -10.49
CA THR A 19 8.09 -2.99 -10.38
C THR A 19 6.56 -3.09 -10.45
N GLY A 20 6.02 -3.95 -11.32
CA GLY A 20 4.58 -4.18 -11.42
C GLY A 20 3.99 -4.77 -10.13
N MET A 21 4.70 -5.70 -9.49
CA MET A 21 4.30 -6.23 -8.17
C MET A 21 4.40 -5.17 -7.07
N ALA A 22 5.43 -4.33 -7.09
CA ALA A 22 5.60 -3.26 -6.10
C ALA A 22 4.49 -2.19 -6.22
N ALA A 23 4.13 -1.80 -7.45
CA ALA A 23 3.01 -0.88 -7.70
C ALA A 23 1.67 -1.45 -7.23
N LEU A 24 1.42 -2.75 -7.46
CA LEU A 24 0.24 -3.43 -6.93
C LEU A 24 0.23 -3.48 -5.41
N ALA A 25 1.37 -3.78 -4.77
CA ALA A 25 1.48 -3.81 -3.32
C ALA A 25 1.14 -2.45 -2.69
N VAL A 26 1.65 -1.35 -3.25
CA VAL A 26 1.30 0.01 -2.79
C VAL A 26 -0.15 0.34 -3.05
N GLY A 27 -0.69 -0.01 -4.23
CA GLY A 27 -2.10 0.20 -4.53
C GLY A 27 -3.03 -0.49 -3.54
N LEU A 28 -2.73 -1.75 -3.18
CA LEU A 28 -3.50 -2.50 -2.20
C LEU A 28 -3.33 -1.95 -0.78
N ALA A 29 -2.12 -1.56 -0.38
CA ALA A 29 -1.87 -0.92 0.91
C ALA A 29 -2.63 0.41 1.06
N ALA A 30 -2.62 1.25 0.02
CA ALA A 30 -3.34 2.52 0.00
C ALA A 30 -4.86 2.31 0.08
N LEU A 31 -5.40 1.34 -0.67
CA LEU A 31 -6.83 1.00 -0.59
C LEU A 31 -7.22 0.48 0.81
N GLY A 32 -6.41 -0.39 1.40
CA GLY A 32 -6.64 -0.90 2.75
C GLY A 32 -6.60 0.21 3.81
N SER A 33 -5.64 1.13 3.70
CA SER A 33 -5.53 2.29 4.58
C SER A 33 -6.75 3.20 4.49
N GLY A 34 -7.16 3.59 3.28
CA GLY A 34 -8.35 4.42 3.10
C GLY A 34 -9.63 3.75 3.62
N TYR A 35 -9.73 2.42 3.50
CA TYR A 35 -10.83 1.66 4.09
C TYR A 35 -10.83 1.67 5.62
N ALA A 36 -9.67 1.60 6.26
CA ALA A 36 -9.56 1.72 7.71
C ALA A 36 -9.89 3.15 8.17
N GLU A 37 -9.38 4.14 7.45
CA GLU A 37 -9.50 5.56 7.79
C GLU A 37 -10.95 6.06 7.73
N ARG A 38 -11.78 5.52 6.83
CA ARG A 38 -13.21 5.91 6.77
C ARG A 38 -13.94 5.76 8.11
N GLY A 39 -13.59 4.72 8.89
CA GLY A 39 -14.21 4.45 10.19
C GLY A 39 -13.55 5.26 11.30
N ILE A 40 -12.23 5.36 11.27
CA ILE A 40 -11.45 6.11 12.26
C ILE A 40 -11.79 7.60 12.18
N GLY A 41 -11.86 8.17 10.98
CA GLY A 41 -12.21 9.57 10.77
C GLY A 41 -13.63 9.91 11.24
N ALA A 42 -14.61 9.06 10.91
CA ALA A 42 -15.99 9.24 11.39
C ALA A 42 -16.07 9.19 12.92
N ALA A 43 -15.36 8.25 13.56
CA ALA A 43 -15.29 8.15 15.02
C ALA A 43 -14.55 9.34 15.66
N ALA A 44 -13.45 9.80 15.06
CA ALA A 44 -12.67 10.93 15.55
C ALA A 44 -13.47 12.25 15.52
N VAL A 45 -14.17 12.52 14.41
CA VAL A 45 -15.03 13.71 14.27
C VAL A 45 -16.23 13.62 15.22
N GLY A 46 -16.83 12.45 15.38
CA GLY A 46 -17.92 12.23 16.35
C GLY A 46 -17.48 12.48 17.79
N ALA A 47 -16.30 11.98 18.18
CA ALA A 47 -15.74 12.20 19.52
C ALA A 47 -15.37 13.67 19.76
N MET A 48 -14.84 14.37 18.76
CA MET A 48 -14.58 15.81 18.85
C MET A 48 -15.85 16.65 19.04
N ALA A 49 -16.98 16.21 18.48
CA ALA A 49 -18.25 16.90 18.65
C ALA A 49 -18.75 16.85 20.11
N GLU A 50 -18.31 15.85 20.89
CA GLU A 50 -18.60 15.72 22.31
C GLU A 50 -17.54 16.39 23.19
N ASP A 51 -16.25 16.23 22.85
CA ASP A 51 -15.12 16.82 23.56
C ASP A 51 -13.97 17.17 22.60
N GLU A 52 -13.74 18.46 22.37
CA GLU A 52 -12.67 18.96 21.49
C GLU A 52 -11.26 18.56 21.96
N SER A 53 -11.06 18.28 23.26
CA SER A 53 -9.76 17.84 23.77
C SER A 53 -9.32 16.49 23.19
N LEU A 54 -10.26 15.73 22.63
CA LEU A 54 -10.01 14.45 21.97
C LEU A 54 -9.45 14.58 20.56
N PHE A 55 -9.39 15.79 19.97
CA PHE A 55 -8.83 16.01 18.63
C PHE A 55 -7.45 15.37 18.45
N GLY A 56 -6.53 15.58 19.40
CA GLY A 56 -5.18 15.03 19.32
C GLY A 56 -5.16 13.51 19.31
N ARG A 57 -6.05 12.88 20.09
CA ARG A 57 -6.20 11.41 20.10
C ARG A 57 -6.82 10.91 18.80
N GLY A 58 -7.79 11.64 18.24
CA GLY A 58 -8.36 11.39 16.92
C GLY A 58 -7.30 11.41 15.82
N LEU A 59 -6.44 12.43 15.80
CA LEU A 59 -5.33 12.54 14.84
C LEU A 59 -4.33 11.38 14.94
N ILE A 60 -3.96 10.97 16.17
CA ILE A 60 -3.03 9.85 16.35
C ILE A 60 -3.63 8.55 15.79
N LEU A 61 -4.93 8.34 15.95
CA LEU A 61 -5.60 7.15 15.43
C LEU A 61 -5.71 7.16 13.90
N THR A 62 -5.95 8.31 13.26
CA THR A 62 -5.99 8.41 11.79
C THR A 62 -4.62 8.23 11.14
N VAL A 63 -3.54 8.60 11.83
CA VAL A 63 -2.15 8.41 11.34
C VAL A 63 -1.73 6.93 11.35
N LEU A 64 -2.31 6.08 12.21
CA LEU A 64 -1.92 4.66 12.29
C LEU A 64 -2.02 3.94 10.92
N PRO A 65 -3.14 3.99 10.18
CA PRO A 65 -3.23 3.49 8.80
C PRO A 65 -2.19 4.08 7.83
N GLU A 66 -1.94 5.40 7.91
CA GLU A 66 -1.00 6.08 7.02
C GLU A 66 0.43 5.54 7.14
N THR A 67 0.85 5.15 8.35
CA THR A 67 2.19 4.55 8.55
C THR A 67 2.40 3.30 7.69
N LEU A 68 1.37 2.46 7.51
CA LEU A 68 1.47 1.26 6.68
C LEU A 68 1.64 1.60 5.19
N VAL A 69 0.96 2.67 4.72
CA VAL A 69 1.10 3.14 3.34
C VAL A 69 2.51 3.68 3.10
N ILE A 70 3.05 4.44 4.05
CA ILE A 70 4.43 4.95 3.96
C ILE A 70 5.42 3.78 3.88
N LEU A 71 5.26 2.74 4.70
CA LEU A 71 6.14 1.55 4.64
C LEU A 71 6.05 0.84 3.29
N ALA A 72 4.85 0.69 2.72
CA ALA A 72 4.68 0.11 1.38
C ALA A 72 5.34 0.98 0.29
N LEU A 73 5.23 2.31 0.41
CA LEU A 73 5.86 3.26 -0.51
C LEU A 73 7.39 3.17 -0.46
N VAL A 74 7.97 3.00 0.72
CA VAL A 74 9.43 2.79 0.89
C VAL A 74 9.90 1.55 0.14
N VAL A 75 9.12 0.46 0.16
CA VAL A 75 9.45 -0.76 -0.60
C VAL A 75 9.49 -0.48 -2.10
N VAL A 76 8.56 0.33 -2.64
CA VAL A 76 8.60 0.72 -4.05
C VAL A 76 9.90 1.44 -4.40
N PHE A 77 10.32 2.43 -3.60
CA PHE A 77 11.58 3.13 -3.85
C PHE A 77 12.80 2.21 -3.79
N LEU A 78 12.80 1.23 -2.88
CA LEU A 78 13.86 0.22 -2.81
C LEU A 78 13.89 -0.70 -4.04
N THR A 79 12.74 -0.99 -4.66
CA THR A 79 12.66 -1.82 -5.86
C THR A 79 12.91 -1.07 -7.17
N LEU A 80 12.82 0.25 -7.15
CA LEU A 80 13.10 1.13 -8.29
C LEU A 80 14.58 1.55 -8.36
N GLY A 81 15.27 1.57 -7.22
CA GLY A 81 16.68 1.93 -7.08
C GLY A 81 17.66 0.80 -7.40
#